data_AF-A0A2E5IGJ5-F1
#
_entry.id   AF-A0A2E5IGJ5-F1
#
_cell.length_a   1.000
_cell.length_b   1.000
_cell.length_c   1.000
_cell.angle_alpha   90.00
_cell.angle_beta   90.00
_cell.angle_gamma   90.00
#
_symmetry.space_group_name_H-M   'P 1'
#
loop_
_entity.id
_entity.type
_entity.pdbx_description
1 polymer ?
#
loop_
_entity_poly.entity_id
_entity_poly.type
_entity_poly.pdbx_seq_one_letter_code
_entity_poly.pdbx_strand_id
1 'polypeptide(L)'
;MNSETLYFGYGSNLDRADWVGWCTKKGYDAPDLVPVEAAWLPGYSLRFHYHSTGRGGGAADVVPDGAGTAVPGMLFSLSEEAWDLVDEKEGHPRYYERCPVRVLTASGAVVEAITYVVVAKKKQPHLVPPTAAYEAIVRQGLVEYNLPIEHLKFAIEKFEAKSTLDHVFVYGTLMEGEQRWPQLRPWSSGAQRGTVTGALYHLGAYPGMRLDKDGMVHGELHRCDDMANALAALDHIEGCDDEDPLAGLYLRLPVPVQVDGGVVWAWTYVINQLPPNAKRIEDGRWVA
;
A
#
# COMPACT_ATOMS: atom_id res chain seq x y z
N MET A 1 -10.98 -25.68 -3.27
CA MET A 1 -10.21 -24.88 -4.25
C MET A 1 -8.90 -24.58 -3.57
N ASN A 2 -7.77 -25.07 -4.07
CA ASN A 2 -6.47 -24.62 -3.54
C ASN A 2 -6.42 -23.11 -3.82
N SER A 3 -6.35 -22.29 -2.77
CA SER A 3 -6.09 -20.88 -2.93
C SER A 3 -4.71 -20.75 -3.58
N GLU A 4 -4.66 -20.19 -4.77
CA GLU A 4 -3.41 -19.86 -5.43
C GLU A 4 -2.60 -18.93 -4.51
N THR A 5 -1.34 -19.30 -4.24
CA THR A 5 -0.46 -18.48 -3.40
C THR A 5 0.09 -17.33 -4.24
N LEU A 6 -0.20 -16.10 -3.84
CA LEU A 6 0.23 -14.89 -4.55
C LEU A 6 1.59 -14.39 -4.07
N TYR A 7 2.34 -13.75 -4.97
CA TYR A 7 3.59 -13.07 -4.68
C TYR A 7 3.36 -11.56 -4.57
N PHE A 8 3.78 -10.93 -3.47
CA PHE A 8 3.80 -9.48 -3.33
C PHE A 8 5.20 -8.93 -3.64
N GLY A 9 5.33 -8.30 -4.81
CA GLY A 9 6.56 -7.63 -5.24
C GLY A 9 6.54 -6.14 -4.87
N TYR A 10 7.63 -5.66 -4.26
CA TYR A 10 7.82 -4.24 -3.90
C TYR A 10 9.15 -3.67 -4.41
N GLY A 11 10.03 -4.52 -4.96
CA GLY A 11 11.36 -4.17 -5.44
C GLY A 11 11.48 -4.31 -6.96
N SER A 12 12.62 -4.84 -7.42
CA SER A 12 12.88 -4.92 -8.87
C SER A 12 11.96 -5.85 -9.66
N ASN A 13 11.25 -6.79 -9.02
CA ASN A 13 10.28 -7.64 -9.72
C ASN A 13 9.02 -6.87 -10.16
N LEU A 14 8.87 -5.61 -9.74
CA LEU A 14 7.89 -4.69 -10.34
C LEU A 14 8.21 -4.37 -11.81
N ASP A 15 9.48 -4.43 -12.22
CA ASP A 15 9.91 -4.11 -13.58
C ASP A 15 10.06 -5.38 -14.42
N ARG A 16 9.22 -5.52 -15.45
CA ARG A 16 9.22 -6.71 -16.32
C ARG A 16 10.53 -6.86 -17.09
N ALA A 17 11.17 -5.75 -17.49
CA ALA A 17 12.40 -5.80 -18.27
C ALA A 17 13.58 -6.31 -17.42
N ASP A 18 13.65 -5.95 -16.13
CA ASP A 18 14.61 -6.49 -15.18
C ASP A 18 14.43 -8.00 -14.97
N TRP A 19 13.19 -8.45 -14.79
CA TRP A 19 12.87 -9.87 -14.66
C TRP A 19 13.31 -10.68 -15.89
N VAL A 20 12.89 -10.25 -17.09
CA VAL A 20 13.23 -10.90 -18.35
C VAL A 20 14.74 -10.85 -18.61
N GLY A 21 15.39 -9.72 -18.32
CA GLY A 21 16.84 -9.57 -18.46
C GLY A 21 17.62 -10.50 -17.55
N TRP A 22 17.17 -10.68 -16.30
CA TRP A 22 17.77 -11.64 -15.36
C TRP A 22 17.60 -13.08 -15.85
N CYS A 23 16.39 -13.48 -16.26
CA CYS A 23 16.12 -14.82 -16.80
C CYS A 23 16.98 -15.13 -18.03
N THR A 24 17.01 -14.21 -18.99
CA THR A 24 17.78 -14.35 -20.23
C THR A 24 19.27 -14.52 -19.94
N LYS A 25 19.82 -13.73 -19.01
CA LYS A 25 21.22 -13.84 -18.59
C LYS A 25 21.54 -15.20 -17.94
N LYS A 26 20.55 -15.83 -17.31
CA LYS A 26 20.66 -17.15 -16.70
C LYS A 26 20.36 -18.32 -17.66
N GLY A 27 19.82 -18.03 -18.84
CA GLY A 27 19.44 -19.04 -19.83
C GLY A 27 18.05 -19.64 -19.60
N TYR A 28 17.16 -18.93 -18.92
CA TYR A 28 15.76 -19.32 -18.70
C TYR A 28 14.82 -18.64 -19.71
N ASP A 29 13.69 -19.28 -20.00
CA ASP A 29 12.66 -18.79 -20.93
C ASP A 29 11.74 -17.70 -20.35
N ALA A 30 12.11 -17.14 -19.19
CA ALA A 30 11.46 -16.00 -18.54
C ALA A 30 9.93 -16.15 -18.39
N PRO A 31 9.44 -17.08 -17.55
CA PRO A 31 8.01 -17.23 -17.32
C PRO A 31 7.40 -15.92 -16.80
N ASP A 32 6.17 -15.63 -17.19
CA ASP A 32 5.52 -14.38 -16.79
C ASP A 32 5.25 -14.34 -15.28
N LEU A 33 5.56 -13.20 -14.65
CA LEU A 33 5.01 -12.82 -13.37
C LEU A 33 3.69 -12.10 -13.68
N VAL A 34 2.55 -12.79 -13.55
CA VAL A 34 1.26 -12.25 -14.03
C VAL A 34 0.74 -11.21 -13.05
N PRO A 35 0.67 -9.91 -13.39
CA PRO A 35 0.15 -8.89 -12.50
C PRO A 35 -1.33 -9.13 -12.22
N VAL A 36 -1.69 -9.18 -10.93
CA VAL A 36 -3.08 -9.40 -10.45
C VAL A 36 -3.71 -8.08 -10.03
N GLU A 37 -3.20 -7.47 -8.95
CA GLU A 37 -3.69 -6.19 -8.46
C GLU A 37 -2.61 -5.39 -7.69
N ALA A 38 -2.66 -4.06 -7.79
CA ALA A 38 -1.88 -3.18 -6.94
C ALA A 38 -2.32 -3.35 -5.47
N ALA A 39 -1.34 -3.35 -4.57
CA ALA A 39 -1.60 -3.58 -3.15
C ALA A 39 -0.63 -2.81 -2.25
N TRP A 40 -1.00 -2.71 -0.98
CA TRP A 40 -0.24 -2.04 0.07
C TRP A 40 0.07 -3.02 1.19
N LEU A 41 1.32 -3.03 1.64
CA LEU A 41 1.76 -3.77 2.82
C LEU A 41 1.76 -2.81 4.03
N PRO A 42 0.69 -2.80 4.87
CA PRO A 42 0.56 -1.86 5.99
C PRO A 42 1.50 -2.22 7.14
N GLY A 43 2.00 -1.20 7.85
CA GLY A 43 2.89 -1.38 9.02
C GLY A 43 4.33 -1.75 8.64
N TYR A 44 4.74 -1.52 7.40
CA TYR A 44 6.09 -1.74 6.92
C TYR A 44 6.67 -0.48 6.30
N SER A 45 8.00 -0.40 6.31
CA SER A 45 8.78 0.61 5.61
C SER A 45 9.81 -0.03 4.68
N LEU A 46 10.01 0.58 3.51
CA LEU A 46 11.10 0.24 2.60
C LEU A 46 12.46 0.61 3.24
N ARG A 47 13.45 -0.28 3.13
CA ARG A 47 14.77 -0.10 3.73
C ARG A 47 15.87 -0.57 2.77
N PHE A 48 16.98 0.17 2.72
CA PHE A 48 18.19 -0.22 2.00
C PHE A 48 19.34 -0.42 3.00
N HIS A 49 19.52 -1.68 3.39
CA HIS A 49 20.45 -2.06 4.48
C HIS A 49 21.19 -3.36 4.22
N TYR A 50 21.18 -3.81 2.97
CA TYR A 50 21.86 -5.02 2.53
C TYR A 50 22.56 -4.73 1.21
N HIS A 51 23.84 -5.07 1.14
CA HIS A 51 24.63 -4.90 -0.08
C HIS A 51 24.48 -6.13 -0.98
N SER A 52 23.86 -5.95 -2.14
CA SER A 52 23.78 -6.95 -3.19
C SER A 52 24.98 -6.84 -4.14
N THR A 53 25.74 -7.94 -4.26
CA THR A 53 26.82 -8.03 -5.25
C THR A 53 26.28 -7.92 -6.68
N GLY A 54 25.10 -8.47 -6.96
CA GLY A 54 24.48 -8.41 -8.29
C GLY A 54 24.00 -7.02 -8.69
N ARG A 55 23.60 -6.19 -7.72
CA ARG A 55 23.16 -4.80 -7.95
C ARG A 55 24.28 -3.77 -7.77
N GLY A 56 25.41 -4.17 -7.18
CA GLY A 56 26.55 -3.29 -6.88
C GLY A 56 26.25 -2.23 -5.82
N GLY A 57 25.26 -2.48 -4.94
CA GLY A 57 24.80 -1.53 -3.95
C GLY A 57 23.65 -2.08 -3.11
N GLY A 58 22.94 -1.18 -2.43
CA GLY A 58 21.75 -1.50 -1.63
C GLY A 58 20.67 -2.21 -2.43
N ALA A 59 20.17 -3.33 -1.92
CA ALA A 59 18.94 -3.95 -2.41
C ALA A 59 17.77 -3.64 -1.46
N ALA A 60 16.57 -3.54 -2.04
CA ALA A 60 15.35 -3.20 -1.32
C ALA A 60 14.97 -4.29 -0.32
N ASP A 61 14.55 -3.90 0.88
CA ASP A 61 13.91 -4.75 1.89
C ASP A 61 12.65 -4.07 2.40
N VAL A 62 11.70 -4.86 2.92
CA VAL A 62 10.61 -4.33 3.75
C VAL A 62 10.85 -4.74 5.21
N VAL A 63 10.76 -3.77 6.10
CA VAL A 63 10.93 -3.99 7.54
C VAL A 63 9.66 -3.59 8.28
N PRO A 64 9.24 -4.34 9.31
CA PRO A 64 8.17 -3.90 10.20
C PRO A 64 8.47 -2.52 10.77
N ASP A 65 7.46 -1.66 10.82
CA ASP A 65 7.48 -0.30 11.36
C ASP A 65 6.17 -0.05 12.13
N GLY A 66 5.75 1.21 12.28
CA GLY A 66 4.58 1.61 13.04
C GLY A 66 3.34 1.90 12.18
N ALA A 67 2.25 2.18 12.88
CA ALA A 67 0.99 2.64 12.30
C ALA A 67 1.19 3.85 11.37
N GLY A 68 0.40 3.90 10.30
CA GLY A 68 0.48 4.96 9.29
C GLY A 68 1.54 4.75 8.20
N THR A 69 2.39 3.73 8.33
CA THR A 69 3.30 3.30 7.27
C THR A 69 2.66 2.25 6.38
N ALA A 70 2.98 2.29 5.09
CA ALA A 70 2.64 1.24 4.15
C ALA A 70 3.58 1.24 2.94
N VAL A 71 4.01 0.06 2.49
CA VAL A 71 4.82 -0.09 1.28
C VAL A 71 3.90 -0.47 0.11
N PRO A 72 3.85 0.33 -0.98
CA PRO A 72 3.09 -0.05 -2.16
C PRO A 72 3.84 -1.13 -2.96
N GLY A 73 3.08 -1.97 -3.64
CA GLY A 73 3.62 -2.99 -4.52
C GLY A 73 2.53 -3.62 -5.39
N MET A 74 2.87 -4.75 -5.99
CA MET A 74 2.02 -5.45 -6.94
C MET A 74 1.90 -6.91 -6.52
N LEU A 75 0.66 -7.42 -6.52
CA LEU A 75 0.39 -8.85 -6.40
C LEU A 75 0.58 -9.51 -7.75
N PHE A 76 1.26 -10.65 -7.76
CA PHE A 76 1.51 -11.48 -8.93
C PHE A 76 1.01 -12.91 -8.71
N SER A 77 0.44 -13.50 -9.75
CA SER A 77 0.20 -14.93 -9.89
C SER A 77 1.40 -15.55 -10.62
N LEU A 78 1.92 -16.65 -10.07
CA LEU A 78 3.14 -17.31 -10.51
C LEU A 78 2.85 -18.78 -10.79
N SER A 79 3.38 -19.29 -11.91
CA SER A 79 3.51 -20.73 -12.12
C SER A 79 4.51 -21.35 -11.13
N GLU A 80 4.51 -22.68 -11.00
CA GLU A 80 5.52 -23.39 -10.19
C GLU A 80 6.94 -23.06 -10.66
N GLU A 81 7.17 -23.02 -11.98
CA GLU A 81 8.45 -22.62 -12.57
C GLU A 81 8.84 -21.18 -12.20
N ALA A 82 7.89 -20.24 -12.26
CA ALA A 82 8.17 -18.85 -11.88
C ALA A 82 8.55 -18.73 -10.40
N TRP A 83 7.93 -19.51 -9.51
CA TRP A 83 8.29 -19.56 -8.09
C TRP A 83 9.73 -20.02 -7.86
N ASP A 84 10.17 -21.10 -8.54
CA ASP A 84 11.54 -21.60 -8.42
C ASP A 84 12.57 -20.57 -8.89
N LEU A 85 12.26 -19.86 -9.98
CA LEU A 85 13.13 -18.83 -10.53
C LEU A 85 13.17 -17.56 -9.67
N VAL A 86 12.05 -17.15 -9.08
CA VAL A 86 12.03 -16.04 -8.11
C VAL A 86 12.86 -16.41 -6.87
N ASP A 87 12.71 -17.62 -6.33
CA ASP A 87 13.56 -18.09 -5.22
C ASP A 87 15.05 -18.01 -5.56
N GLU A 88 15.43 -18.45 -6.77
CA GLU A 88 16.81 -18.34 -7.23
C GLU A 88 17.26 -16.88 -7.34
N LYS A 89 16.43 -16.00 -7.92
CA LYS A 89 16.74 -14.57 -8.08
C LYS A 89 16.94 -13.85 -6.76
N GLU A 90 16.08 -14.14 -5.79
CA GLU A 90 16.14 -13.59 -4.43
C GLU A 90 17.25 -14.26 -3.58
N GLY A 91 17.88 -15.31 -4.12
CA GLY A 91 18.91 -16.08 -3.43
C GLY A 91 18.38 -16.74 -2.16
N HIS A 92 17.12 -17.17 -2.20
CA HIS A 92 16.43 -17.85 -1.11
C HIS A 92 17.12 -19.17 -0.74
N PRO A 93 17.24 -19.52 0.56
CA PRO A 93 16.99 -18.74 1.77
C PRO A 93 18.23 -18.00 2.30
N ARG A 94 19.27 -17.79 1.48
CA ARG A 94 20.59 -17.32 1.97
C ARG A 94 20.69 -15.81 2.10
N TYR A 95 19.97 -15.06 1.26
CA TYR A 95 20.00 -13.60 1.21
C TYR A 95 18.64 -13.00 1.55
N TYR A 96 17.60 -13.56 0.95
CA TYR A 96 16.21 -13.29 1.32
C TYR A 96 15.51 -14.56 1.79
N GLU A 97 14.52 -14.41 2.64
CA GLU A 97 13.61 -15.47 3.06
C GLU A 97 12.17 -15.13 2.66
N ARG A 98 11.40 -16.16 2.28
CA ARG A 98 9.97 -16.01 2.05
C ARG A 98 9.29 -15.62 3.36
N CYS A 99 8.43 -14.61 3.31
CA CYS A 99 7.70 -14.07 4.45
C CYS A 99 6.21 -13.97 4.08
N PRO A 100 5.33 -14.71 4.77
CA PRO A 100 3.89 -14.52 4.64
C PRO A 100 3.48 -13.13 5.13
N VAL A 101 2.67 -12.44 4.33
CA VAL A 101 2.18 -11.10 4.63
C VAL A 101 0.70 -10.97 4.28
N ARG A 102 0.03 -10.03 4.92
CA ARG A 102 -1.33 -9.59 4.56
C ARG A 102 -1.23 -8.22 3.90
N VAL A 103 -1.75 -8.10 2.68
CA VAL A 103 -1.76 -6.84 1.93
C VAL A 103 -3.17 -6.36 1.68
N LEU A 104 -3.31 -5.04 1.52
CA LEU A 104 -4.55 -4.35 1.21
C LEU A 104 -4.59 -4.03 -0.28
N THR A 105 -5.52 -4.61 -1.03
CA THR A 105 -5.61 -4.38 -2.47
C THR A 105 -6.30 -3.06 -2.80
N ALA A 106 -6.08 -2.55 -4.00
CA ALA A 106 -6.74 -1.34 -4.50
C ALA A 106 -8.27 -1.46 -4.57
N SER A 107 -8.83 -2.68 -4.65
CA SER A 107 -10.25 -3.00 -4.60
C SER A 107 -10.82 -3.12 -3.18
N GLY A 108 -9.99 -2.96 -2.15
CA GLY A 108 -10.41 -3.03 -0.75
C GLY A 108 -10.56 -4.46 -0.23
N ALA A 109 -9.77 -5.40 -0.74
CA ALA A 109 -9.66 -6.75 -0.20
C ALA A 109 -8.39 -6.90 0.67
N VAL A 110 -8.45 -7.83 1.63
CA VAL A 110 -7.29 -8.27 2.40
C VAL A 110 -6.84 -9.60 1.83
N VAL A 111 -5.60 -9.66 1.36
CA VAL A 111 -5.04 -10.83 0.66
C VAL A 111 -3.80 -11.34 1.37
N GLU A 112 -3.75 -12.65 1.62
CA GLU A 112 -2.53 -13.33 2.06
C GLU A 112 -1.62 -13.56 0.84
N ALA A 113 -0.35 -13.17 0.98
CA ALA A 113 0.66 -13.32 -0.06
C ALA A 113 2.02 -13.68 0.55
N ILE A 114 2.93 -14.17 -0.28
CA ILE A 114 4.34 -14.31 0.08
C ILE A 114 5.09 -13.10 -0.46
N THR A 115 5.94 -12.52 0.38
CA THR A 115 6.97 -11.57 -0.04
C THR A 115 8.36 -12.08 0.34
N TYR A 116 9.41 -11.34 0.01
CA TYR A 116 10.77 -11.70 0.39
C TYR A 116 11.34 -10.62 1.29
N VAL A 117 11.97 -11.01 2.40
CA VAL A 117 12.67 -10.09 3.32
C VAL A 117 14.12 -10.48 3.47
N VAL A 118 15.01 -9.51 3.66
CA VAL A 118 16.44 -9.77 3.87
C VAL A 118 16.62 -10.59 5.14
N VAL A 119 17.43 -11.64 5.09
CA VAL A 119 17.74 -12.45 6.29
C VAL A 119 18.54 -11.65 7.31
N ALA A 120 18.29 -11.86 8.60
CA ALA A 120 18.89 -11.08 9.70
C ALA A 120 20.43 -10.93 9.60
N LYS A 121 21.14 -12.01 9.24
CA LYS A 121 22.62 -12.03 9.11
C LYS A 121 23.18 -11.16 7.98
N LYS A 122 22.33 -10.66 7.08
CA LYS A 122 22.72 -9.83 5.92
C LYS A 122 22.38 -8.35 6.12
N LYS A 123 21.56 -8.02 7.12
CA LYS A 123 21.19 -6.64 7.45
C LYS A 123 22.37 -5.89 8.05
N GLN A 124 22.49 -4.63 7.68
CA GLN A 124 23.48 -3.69 8.19
C GLN A 124 22.78 -2.62 9.02
N PRO A 125 23.39 -2.09 10.09
CA PRO A 125 22.76 -1.11 10.97
C PRO A 125 22.81 0.33 10.40
N HIS A 126 22.99 0.47 9.08
CA HIS A 126 23.16 1.74 8.40
C HIS A 126 22.66 1.64 6.97
N LEU A 127 22.42 2.81 6.37
CA LEU A 127 22.02 2.92 4.97
C LEU A 127 23.12 2.36 4.06
N VAL A 128 22.73 1.43 3.20
CA VAL A 128 23.52 0.98 2.07
C VAL A 128 22.82 1.52 0.83
N PRO A 129 23.27 2.65 0.24
CA PRO A 129 22.55 3.27 -0.87
C PRO A 129 22.45 2.33 -2.08
N PRO A 130 21.29 2.26 -2.76
CA PRO A 130 21.21 1.58 -4.05
C PRO A 130 22.03 2.32 -5.11
N THR A 131 22.40 1.62 -6.17
CA THR A 131 22.92 2.30 -7.37
C THR A 131 21.78 3.03 -8.08
N ALA A 132 22.09 4.13 -8.78
CA ALA A 132 21.09 4.88 -9.56
C ALA A 132 20.39 3.99 -10.61
N ALA A 133 21.10 3.01 -11.19
CA ALA A 133 20.52 2.04 -12.11
C ALA A 133 19.48 1.14 -11.44
N TYR A 134 19.76 0.63 -10.23
CA TYR A 134 18.82 -0.22 -9.49
C TYR A 134 17.61 0.58 -8.96
N GLU A 135 17.86 1.78 -8.46
CA GLU A 135 16.79 2.71 -8.06
C GLU A 135 15.84 3.01 -9.22
N ALA A 136 16.37 3.26 -10.43
CA ALA A 136 15.56 3.53 -11.62
C ALA A 136 14.63 2.35 -11.98
N ILE A 137 15.10 1.10 -11.80
CA ILE A 137 14.29 -0.10 -12.02
C ILE A 137 13.09 -0.15 -11.07
N VAL A 138 13.32 0.04 -9.76
CA VAL A 138 12.22 0.03 -8.78
C VAL A 138 11.25 1.19 -9.03
N ARG A 139 11.78 2.38 -9.32
CA ARG A 139 11.00 3.57 -9.66
C ARG A 139 10.12 3.34 -10.89
N GLN A 140 10.68 2.74 -11.95
CA GLN A 140 9.97 2.46 -13.19
C GLN A 140 8.79 1.51 -12.95
N GLY A 141 9.03 0.40 -12.23
CA GLY A 141 7.96 -0.54 -11.88
C GLY A 141 6.84 0.09 -11.04
N LEU A 142 7.17 0.93 -10.06
CA LEU A 142 6.16 1.69 -9.31
C LEU A 142 5.32 2.61 -10.21
N VAL A 143 5.98 3.37 -11.10
CA VAL A 143 5.30 4.29 -12.03
C VAL A 143 4.41 3.53 -13.01
N GLU A 144 4.86 2.38 -13.53
CA GLU A 144 4.09 1.54 -14.45
C GLU A 144 2.75 1.08 -13.85
N TYR A 145 2.74 0.81 -12.54
CA TYR A 145 1.53 0.44 -11.80
C TYR A 145 0.79 1.64 -11.16
N ASN A 146 1.15 2.88 -11.51
CA ASN A 146 0.59 4.11 -10.93
C ASN A 146 0.70 4.20 -9.39
N LEU A 147 1.78 3.63 -8.84
CA LEU A 147 2.09 3.64 -7.41
C LEU A 147 3.00 4.84 -7.06
N PRO A 148 2.93 5.36 -5.82
CA PRO A 148 3.73 6.49 -5.41
C PRO A 148 5.20 6.11 -5.22
N ILE A 149 6.10 7.05 -5.47
CA ILE A 149 7.56 6.83 -5.41
C ILE A 149 8.22 7.54 -4.21
N GLU A 150 7.42 8.17 -3.36
CA GLU A 150 7.91 9.06 -2.29
C GLU A 150 8.62 8.26 -1.20
N HIS A 151 8.05 7.13 -0.80
CA HIS A 151 8.69 6.20 0.13
C HIS A 151 10.08 5.72 -0.37
N LEU A 152 10.23 5.48 -1.67
CA LEU A 152 11.51 5.13 -2.30
C LEU A 152 12.50 6.29 -2.20
N LYS A 153 12.10 7.52 -2.57
CA LYS A 153 12.96 8.71 -2.48
C LYS A 153 13.50 8.92 -1.06
N PHE A 154 12.67 8.77 -0.03
CA PHE A 154 13.13 8.91 1.34
C PHE A 154 14.05 7.76 1.78
N ALA A 155 13.72 6.52 1.41
CA ALA A 155 14.49 5.33 1.83
C ALA A 155 15.91 5.29 1.26
N ILE A 156 16.16 5.89 0.09
CA ILE A 156 17.51 5.96 -0.50
C ILE A 156 18.38 7.06 0.13
N GLU A 157 17.77 8.06 0.77
CA GLU A 157 18.47 9.20 1.37
C GLU A 157 18.73 9.00 2.87
N LYS A 158 17.79 8.37 3.58
CA LYS A 158 17.84 8.25 5.04
C LYS A 158 17.55 6.82 5.49
N PHE A 159 18.45 6.27 6.32
CA PHE A 159 18.28 4.93 6.87
C PHE A 159 16.95 4.74 7.59
N GLU A 160 16.58 5.68 8.47
CA GLU A 160 15.32 5.65 9.27
C GLU A 160 14.13 6.29 8.56
N ALA A 161 14.16 6.38 7.23
CA ALA A 161 13.00 6.82 6.47
C ALA A 161 11.84 5.86 6.70
N LYS A 162 10.65 6.44 6.87
CA LYS A 162 9.41 5.70 6.99
C LYS A 162 8.65 5.77 5.68
N SER A 163 7.95 4.70 5.33
CA SER A 163 6.98 4.70 4.23
C SER A 163 5.62 5.24 4.69
N THR A 164 5.63 6.40 5.37
CA THR A 164 4.43 7.04 5.92
C THR A 164 3.61 7.67 4.80
N LEU A 165 2.28 7.52 4.89
CA LEU A 165 1.35 8.38 4.16
C LEU A 165 0.86 9.47 5.12
N ASP A 166 1.05 10.73 4.73
CA ASP A 166 0.80 11.88 5.61
C ASP A 166 -0.63 12.43 5.52
N HIS A 167 -1.51 11.79 4.75
CA HIS A 167 -2.87 12.27 4.53
C HIS A 167 -3.95 11.26 4.89
N VAL A 168 -5.10 11.78 5.32
CA VAL A 168 -6.36 11.04 5.51
C VAL A 168 -7.44 11.68 4.63
N PHE A 169 -8.16 10.86 3.87
CA PHE A 169 -9.36 11.26 3.12
C PHE A 169 -10.62 10.85 3.86
N VAL A 170 -11.46 11.84 4.18
CA VAL A 170 -12.76 11.66 4.84
C VAL A 170 -13.88 12.19 3.95
N TYR A 171 -15.05 11.55 4.00
CA TYR A 171 -16.13 11.78 3.03
C TYR A 171 -17.52 11.84 3.69
N GLY A 172 -17.56 12.10 5.00
CA GLY A 172 -18.76 11.98 5.81
C GLY A 172 -18.66 12.71 7.12
N THR A 173 -19.10 12.08 8.20
CA THR A 173 -19.23 12.71 9.53
C THR A 173 -17.94 13.30 10.13
N LEU A 174 -16.77 12.97 9.57
CA LEU A 174 -15.46 13.49 9.98
C LEU A 174 -15.03 14.75 9.20
N MET A 175 -15.74 15.16 8.14
CA MET A 175 -15.45 16.38 7.37
C MET A 175 -15.67 17.64 8.22
N GLU A 176 -15.04 18.76 7.86
CA GLU A 176 -15.15 20.03 8.56
C GLU A 176 -16.61 20.47 8.72
N GLY A 177 -17.00 20.77 9.97
CA GLY A 177 -18.36 21.20 10.30
C GLY A 177 -19.34 20.06 10.61
N GLU A 178 -18.97 18.81 10.33
CA GLU A 178 -19.77 17.63 10.66
C GLU A 178 -19.61 17.20 12.13
N GLN A 179 -20.52 16.36 12.61
CA GLN A 179 -20.63 15.98 14.02
C GLN A 179 -19.37 15.33 14.62
N ARG A 180 -18.53 14.65 13.83
CA ARG A 180 -17.28 14.01 14.28
C ARG A 180 -16.02 14.79 13.85
N TRP A 181 -16.15 15.98 13.27
CA TRP A 181 -15.01 16.85 13.01
C TRP A 181 -14.11 17.10 14.22
N PRO A 182 -14.63 17.35 15.44
CA PRO A 182 -13.79 17.61 16.62
C PRO A 182 -12.77 16.50 16.95
N GLN A 183 -12.96 15.28 16.42
CA GLN A 183 -12.12 14.11 16.63
C GLN A 183 -10.95 14.06 15.63
N LEU A 184 -11.15 14.56 14.40
CA LEU A 184 -10.08 14.70 13.39
C LEU A 184 -9.32 16.03 13.55
N ARG A 185 -10.02 17.09 13.95
CA ARG A 185 -9.48 18.46 14.07
C ARG A 185 -8.12 18.55 14.80
N PRO A 186 -7.85 17.83 15.90
CA PRO A 186 -6.56 17.95 16.61
C PRO A 186 -5.36 17.49 15.79
N TRP A 187 -5.59 16.64 14.78
CA TRP A 187 -4.55 16.01 13.99
C TRP A 187 -4.35 16.67 12.63
N SER A 188 -5.37 17.36 12.13
CA SER A 188 -5.39 17.99 10.81
C SER A 188 -4.62 19.32 10.80
N SER A 189 -3.58 19.43 9.97
CA SER A 189 -2.87 20.68 9.71
C SER A 189 -3.43 21.49 8.53
N GLY A 190 -4.45 20.97 7.85
CA GLY A 190 -5.20 21.66 6.80
C GLY A 190 -6.00 20.68 5.95
N ALA A 191 -7.10 21.17 5.37
CA ALA A 191 -7.98 20.40 4.50
C ALA A 191 -8.00 20.98 3.08
N GLN A 192 -8.12 20.11 2.09
CA GLN A 192 -8.49 20.49 0.73
C GLN A 192 -9.55 19.54 0.20
N ARG A 193 -10.33 19.98 -0.80
CA ARG A 193 -11.32 19.11 -1.43
C ARG A 193 -10.63 18.06 -2.28
N GLY A 194 -11.19 16.84 -2.25
CA GLY A 194 -10.71 15.76 -3.10
C GLY A 194 -11.82 14.79 -3.48
N THR A 195 -11.50 13.89 -4.39
CA THR A 195 -12.42 12.84 -4.83
C THR A 195 -11.72 11.50 -4.99
N VAL A 196 -12.44 10.43 -4.68
CA VAL A 196 -12.01 9.05 -4.87
C VAL A 196 -13.04 8.33 -5.74
N THR A 197 -12.60 7.43 -6.61
CA THR A 197 -13.50 6.58 -7.39
C THR A 197 -14.18 5.56 -6.48
N GLY A 198 -15.51 5.52 -6.50
CA GLY A 198 -16.29 4.57 -5.72
C GLY A 198 -17.74 4.98 -5.55
N ALA A 199 -18.45 4.22 -4.72
CA ALA A 199 -19.86 4.45 -4.42
C ALA A 199 -20.05 4.79 -2.93
N LEU A 200 -20.80 5.86 -2.68
CA LEU A 200 -21.18 6.29 -1.33
C LEU A 200 -22.56 5.76 -0.97
N TYR A 201 -22.73 5.31 0.27
CA TYR A 201 -23.98 4.78 0.78
C TYR A 201 -24.37 5.47 2.08
N HIS A 202 -25.64 5.80 2.22
CA HIS A 202 -26.24 6.25 3.46
C HIS A 202 -26.60 5.04 4.33
N LEU A 203 -25.99 4.94 5.52
CA LEU A 203 -26.17 3.81 6.45
C LEU A 203 -27.08 4.14 7.64
N GLY A 204 -27.59 5.38 7.69
CA GLY A 204 -28.36 5.91 8.81
C GLY A 204 -27.70 7.16 9.33
N ALA A 205 -27.05 7.09 10.49
CA ALA A 205 -26.40 8.25 11.10
C ALA A 205 -25.04 8.64 10.47
N TYR A 206 -24.52 7.83 9.54
CA TYR A 206 -23.22 8.01 8.92
C TYR A 206 -23.21 7.38 7.50
N PRO A 207 -22.33 7.84 6.60
CA PRO A 207 -22.14 7.21 5.30
C PRO A 207 -21.10 6.09 5.37
N GLY A 208 -21.10 5.21 4.37
CA GLY A 208 -20.00 4.28 4.10
C GLY A 208 -19.66 4.23 2.61
N MET A 209 -18.36 4.14 2.30
CA MET A 209 -17.85 4.04 0.94
C MET A 209 -17.50 2.59 0.58
N ARG A 210 -17.79 2.19 -0.66
CA ARG A 210 -17.21 1.00 -1.30
C ARG A 210 -16.39 1.43 -2.50
N LEU A 211 -15.23 0.80 -2.68
CA LEU A 211 -14.42 0.99 -3.89
C LEU A 211 -15.11 0.25 -5.03
N ASP A 212 -15.57 1.02 -6.00
CA ASP A 212 -16.20 0.54 -7.22
C ASP A 212 -15.45 1.14 -8.40
N LYS A 213 -15.58 0.55 -9.59
CA LYS A 213 -14.92 1.05 -10.80
C LYS A 213 -15.59 2.33 -11.33
N ASP A 214 -16.86 2.51 -10.99
CA ASP A 214 -17.69 3.61 -11.45
C ASP A 214 -18.20 4.46 -10.27
N GLY A 215 -18.40 5.75 -10.53
CA GLY A 215 -18.85 6.71 -9.53
C GLY A 215 -17.71 7.50 -8.90
N MET A 216 -18.08 8.48 -8.10
CA MET A 216 -17.15 9.42 -7.50
C MET A 216 -17.66 9.79 -6.12
N VAL A 217 -16.80 9.68 -5.11
CA VAL A 217 -17.08 10.10 -3.74
C VAL A 217 -16.33 11.40 -3.49
N HIS A 218 -17.06 12.42 -3.07
CA HIS A 218 -16.51 13.71 -2.71
C HIS A 218 -16.20 13.78 -1.22
N GLY A 219 -15.07 14.38 -0.88
CA GLY A 219 -14.67 14.55 0.49
C GLY A 219 -13.55 15.55 0.66
N GLU A 220 -12.87 15.42 1.79
CA GLU A 220 -11.81 16.29 2.26
C GLU A 220 -10.55 15.48 2.51
N LEU A 221 -9.44 15.97 1.98
CA LEU A 221 -8.11 15.44 2.19
C LEU A 221 -7.42 16.28 3.26
N HIS A 222 -7.18 15.66 4.41
CA HIS A 222 -6.48 16.28 5.53
C HIS A 222 -5.03 15.81 5.57
N ARG A 223 -4.10 16.74 5.76
CA ARG A 223 -2.74 16.38 6.17
C ARG A 223 -2.70 16.18 7.68
N CYS A 224 -2.08 15.10 8.15
CA CYS A 224 -1.92 14.81 9.56
C CYS A 224 -0.45 14.78 9.95
N ASP A 225 -0.05 15.65 10.88
CA ASP A 225 1.35 15.75 11.32
C ASP A 225 1.76 14.56 12.21
N ASP A 226 0.80 14.01 12.97
CA ASP A 226 0.95 12.80 13.77
C ASP A 226 0.00 11.71 13.25
N MET A 227 0.40 11.08 12.14
CA MET A 227 -0.43 10.08 11.47
C MET A 227 -0.77 8.90 12.38
N ALA A 228 0.17 8.43 13.20
CA ALA A 228 -0.06 7.25 14.05
C ALA A 228 -1.18 7.49 15.08
N ASN A 229 -1.17 8.63 15.77
CA ASN A 229 -2.20 8.96 16.75
C ASN A 229 -3.53 9.37 16.08
N ALA A 230 -3.47 10.06 14.95
CA ALA A 230 -4.66 10.35 14.15
C ALA A 230 -5.41 9.06 13.79
N LEU A 231 -4.67 8.11 13.22
CA LEU A 231 -5.17 6.82 12.82
C LEU A 231 -5.73 6.01 13.98
N ALA A 232 -5.04 5.96 15.13
CA ALA A 232 -5.56 5.27 16.32
C ALA A 232 -6.92 5.85 16.79
N ALA A 233 -7.07 7.18 16.75
CA ALA A 233 -8.33 7.84 17.12
C ALA A 233 -9.45 7.54 16.11
N LEU A 234 -9.14 7.58 14.82
CA LEU A 234 -10.11 7.34 13.75
C LEU A 234 -10.52 5.87 13.65
N ASP A 235 -9.59 4.94 13.80
CA ASP A 235 -9.87 3.49 13.81
C ASP A 235 -10.86 3.12 14.91
N HIS A 236 -10.74 3.74 16.09
CA HIS A 236 -11.69 3.55 17.19
C HIS A 236 -13.10 4.04 16.83
N ILE A 237 -13.21 5.15 16.10
CA ILE A 237 -14.49 5.73 15.66
C ILE A 237 -15.13 4.89 14.56
N GLU A 238 -14.34 4.48 13.59
CA GLU A 238 -14.78 3.70 12.43
C GLU A 238 -14.83 2.19 12.73
N GLY A 239 -14.52 1.76 13.96
CA GLY A 239 -14.61 0.37 14.38
C GLY A 239 -13.74 -0.56 13.54
N CYS A 240 -12.52 -0.13 13.21
CA CYS A 240 -11.51 -0.99 12.59
C CYS A 240 -10.99 -2.01 13.60
N ASP A 241 -10.52 -3.15 13.10
CA ASP A 241 -9.88 -4.20 13.90
C ASP A 241 -8.50 -4.49 13.27
N ASP A 242 -7.43 -4.35 14.06
CA ASP A 242 -6.06 -4.53 13.58
C ASP A 242 -5.69 -6.02 13.41
N GLU A 243 -6.29 -6.90 14.21
CA GLU A 243 -6.00 -8.34 14.20
C GLU A 243 -6.81 -9.04 13.10
N ASP A 244 -8.11 -8.74 13.02
CA ASP A 244 -8.99 -9.17 11.94
C ASP A 244 -9.66 -7.99 11.22
N PRO A 245 -8.93 -7.33 10.29
CA PRO A 245 -9.45 -6.26 9.45
C PRO A 245 -10.81 -6.51 8.77
N LEU A 246 -11.23 -7.76 8.57
CA LEU A 246 -12.54 -8.08 7.97
C LEU A 246 -13.68 -8.19 9.00
N ALA A 247 -13.36 -8.29 10.29
CA ALA A 247 -14.32 -8.28 11.39
C ALA A 247 -14.74 -6.86 11.80
N GLY A 248 -13.90 -5.86 11.52
CA GLY A 248 -14.22 -4.45 11.74
C GLY A 248 -15.42 -3.95 10.91
N LEU A 249 -16.02 -2.84 11.32
CA LEU A 249 -17.09 -2.19 10.53
C LEU A 249 -16.52 -1.61 9.23
N TYR A 250 -15.38 -0.92 9.34
CA TYR A 250 -14.62 -0.40 8.22
C TYR A 250 -13.26 -1.08 8.11
N LEU A 251 -12.76 -1.13 6.88
CA LEU A 251 -11.38 -1.42 6.54
C LEU A 251 -10.68 -0.11 6.23
N ARG A 252 -9.56 0.16 6.92
CA ARG A 252 -8.67 1.25 6.56
C ARG A 252 -7.70 0.81 5.47
N LEU A 253 -7.59 1.58 4.38
CA LEU A 253 -6.59 1.35 3.35
C LEU A 253 -6.14 2.63 2.63
N PRO A 254 -4.99 2.62 1.93
CA PRO A 254 -4.58 3.73 1.08
C PRO A 254 -5.38 3.81 -0.23
N VAL A 255 -5.77 5.01 -0.64
CA VAL A 255 -6.43 5.27 -1.93
C VAL A 255 -5.80 6.46 -2.65
N PRO A 256 -5.83 6.49 -4.00
CA PRO A 256 -5.45 7.67 -4.77
C PRO A 256 -6.59 8.70 -4.73
N VAL A 257 -6.33 9.85 -4.12
CA VAL A 257 -7.27 10.97 -4.05
C VAL A 257 -6.94 11.98 -5.13
N GLN A 258 -7.90 12.27 -6.00
CA GLN A 258 -7.80 13.35 -6.97
C GLN A 258 -8.03 14.67 -6.26
N VAL A 259 -7.08 15.60 -6.38
CA VAL A 259 -7.15 16.97 -5.84
C VAL A 259 -6.75 17.98 -6.91
N ASP A 260 -6.95 19.26 -6.62
CA ASP A 260 -6.45 20.33 -7.48
C ASP A 260 -4.92 20.24 -7.56
N GLY A 261 -4.40 19.89 -8.74
CA GLY A 261 -2.95 19.78 -8.99
C GLY A 261 -2.39 18.35 -9.02
N GLY A 262 -3.21 17.32 -8.83
CA GLY A 262 -2.80 15.93 -9.09
C GLY A 262 -3.42 14.88 -8.18
N VAL A 263 -2.69 13.78 -8.00
CA VAL A 263 -3.10 12.66 -7.17
C VAL A 263 -2.28 12.64 -5.88
N VAL A 264 -2.95 12.54 -4.74
CA VAL A 264 -2.32 12.33 -3.43
C VAL A 264 -2.79 11.01 -2.86
N TRP A 265 -1.86 10.16 -2.43
CA TRP A 265 -2.20 8.93 -1.72
C TRP A 265 -2.50 9.22 -0.26
N ALA A 266 -3.63 8.70 0.21
CA ALA A 266 -4.12 8.96 1.56
C ALA A 266 -4.77 7.72 2.17
N TRP A 267 -4.72 7.61 3.49
CA TRP A 267 -5.55 6.65 4.21
C TRP A 267 -7.01 7.03 4.09
N THR A 268 -7.89 6.05 3.91
CA THR A 268 -9.34 6.23 4.02
C THR A 268 -9.97 4.99 4.64
N TYR A 269 -11.27 5.05 4.87
CA TYR A 269 -12.06 3.97 5.46
C TYR A 269 -13.08 3.50 4.43
N VAL A 270 -13.23 2.19 4.23
CA VAL A 270 -14.26 1.61 3.36
C VAL A 270 -15.08 0.60 4.14
N ILE A 271 -16.39 0.54 3.92
CA ILE A 271 -17.23 -0.35 4.71
C ILE A 271 -16.97 -1.81 4.31
N ASN A 272 -16.73 -2.70 5.27
CA ASN A 272 -16.45 -4.11 4.99
C ASN A 272 -17.66 -4.83 4.38
N GLN A 273 -18.86 -4.56 4.89
CA GLN A 273 -20.11 -5.15 4.41
C GLN A 273 -21.22 -4.11 4.36
N LEU A 274 -21.88 -3.99 3.20
CA LEU A 274 -23.05 -3.13 3.09
C LEU A 274 -24.25 -3.75 3.82
N PRO A 275 -24.84 -3.07 4.81
CA PRO A 275 -26.05 -3.57 5.46
C PRO A 275 -27.23 -3.53 4.48
N PRO A 276 -28.26 -4.38 4.66
CA PRO A 276 -29.37 -4.50 3.70
C PRO A 276 -30.19 -3.21 3.48
N ASN A 277 -30.16 -2.29 4.43
CA ASN A 277 -30.85 -0.99 4.37
C ASN A 277 -29.98 0.13 3.80
N ALA A 278 -28.74 -0.15 3.38
CA ALA A 278 -27.86 0.83 2.76
C ALA A 278 -28.49 1.39 1.48
N LYS A 279 -28.56 2.72 1.38
CA LYS A 279 -29.06 3.41 0.19
C LYS A 279 -27.92 4.12 -0.50
N ARG A 280 -27.73 3.90 -1.80
CA ARG A 280 -26.71 4.62 -2.57
C ARG A 280 -27.02 6.12 -2.58
N ILE A 281 -25.98 6.94 -2.45
CA ILE A 281 -26.02 8.38 -2.64
C ILE A 281 -25.45 8.65 -4.04
N GLU A 282 -26.32 8.96 -5.00
CA GLU A 282 -25.99 8.97 -6.43
C GLU A 282 -24.99 10.07 -6.83
N ASP A 283 -25.00 11.22 -6.16
CA ASP A 283 -24.05 12.31 -6.42
C ASP A 283 -22.75 12.17 -5.64
N GLY A 284 -22.62 11.13 -4.80
CA GLY A 284 -21.45 10.83 -4.01
C GLY A 284 -21.08 11.90 -2.97
N ARG A 285 -22.04 12.75 -2.57
CA ARG A 285 -21.82 13.82 -1.59
C ARG A 285 -22.58 13.53 -0.32
N TRP A 286 -21.86 13.40 0.80
CA TRP A 286 -22.51 13.39 2.10
C TRP A 286 -23.07 14.79 2.40
N VAL A 287 -24.34 14.83 2.78
CA VAL A 287 -25.02 16.00 3.31
C VAL A 287 -25.76 15.52 4.56
N ALA A 288 -25.39 16.09 5.71
CA ALA A 288 -26.01 15.79 7.00
C ALA A 288 -27.48 16.23 7.09
#